data_AF-A0A084QKC4-F1
#
_entry.id   AF-A0A084QKC4-F1
#
_cell.length_a   1.000
_cell.length_b   1.000
_cell.length_c   1.000
_cell.angle_alpha   90.00
_cell.angle_beta   90.00
_cell.angle_gamma   90.00
#
_symmetry.space_group_name_H-M   'P 1'
#
loop_
_entity.id
_entity.type
_entity.pdbx_description
1 polymer ?
#
loop_
_entity_poly.entity_id
_entity_poly.type
_entity_poly.pdbx_seq_one_letter_code
_entity_poly.pdbx_strand_id
1 'polypeptide(L)'
;MSQQQQGKMPRQDHQSHHEQGGYGASSYTPDELPEGGLQAKPPRLTEEEKKMNHIASERKRRDNIRAQFDRLAAIIPGCEGQARSEGLILSKAVDFSQYLIERRYELVSQIEALGGTVREDLRE
;
A
#
# COMPACT_ATOMS: atom_id res chain seq x y z
N MET A 1 -10.28 57.94 -7.64
CA MET A 1 -10.02 57.27 -8.93
C MET A 1 -8.60 56.74 -8.92
N SER A 2 -8.45 55.42 -8.88
CA SER A 2 -7.38 54.66 -9.53
C SER A 2 -7.59 53.20 -9.14
N GLN A 3 -8.33 52.50 -10.00
CA GLN A 3 -8.41 51.05 -9.99
C GLN A 3 -7.06 50.51 -10.46
N GLN A 4 -6.44 49.61 -9.69
CA GLN A 4 -5.35 48.79 -10.21
C GLN A 4 -5.82 47.34 -10.31
N GLN A 5 -5.59 46.82 -11.51
CA GLN A 5 -6.26 45.71 -12.13
C GLN A 5 -5.59 44.37 -11.77
N GLN A 6 -6.41 43.33 -11.80
CA GLN A 6 -6.12 41.95 -11.46
C GLN A 6 -5.06 41.31 -12.37
N GLY A 7 -4.13 40.55 -11.78
CA GLY A 7 -3.34 39.52 -12.47
C GLY A 7 -3.65 38.15 -11.89
N LYS A 8 -4.65 37.47 -12.46
CA LYS A 8 -5.00 36.07 -12.15
C LYS A 8 -3.96 35.15 -12.81
N MET A 9 -3.17 34.42 -12.01
CA MET A 9 -2.34 33.33 -12.53
C MET A 9 -3.21 32.10 -12.86
N PRO A 10 -3.04 31.46 -14.02
CA PRO A 10 -3.80 30.27 -14.38
C PRO A 10 -3.33 29.07 -13.56
N ARG A 11 -4.30 28.28 -13.08
CA ARG A 11 -4.07 26.98 -12.45
C ARG A 11 -3.61 25.99 -13.54
N GLN A 12 -2.50 25.31 -13.31
CA GLN A 12 -2.08 24.18 -14.13
C GLN A 12 -2.77 22.92 -13.62
N ASP A 13 -3.70 22.41 -14.42
CA ASP A 13 -4.28 21.08 -14.26
C ASP A 13 -3.16 20.03 -14.42
N HIS A 14 -2.86 19.31 -13.34
CA HIS A 14 -1.93 18.18 -13.39
C HIS A 14 -2.71 16.93 -13.79
N GLN A 15 -2.57 16.59 -15.06
CA GLN A 15 -2.93 15.31 -15.67
C GLN A 15 -2.38 14.15 -14.81
N SER A 16 -3.24 13.17 -14.50
CA SER A 16 -2.88 11.93 -13.82
C SER A 16 -1.95 11.08 -14.71
N HIS A 17 -0.66 11.02 -14.38
CA HIS A 17 0.25 10.04 -14.95
C HIS A 17 0.23 8.76 -14.11
N HIS A 18 -0.53 7.78 -14.60
CA HIS A 18 -0.47 6.39 -14.15
C HIS A 18 0.82 5.76 -14.69
N GLU A 19 1.90 5.81 -13.92
CA GLU A 19 3.11 5.05 -14.25
C GLU A 19 2.90 3.57 -13.88
N GLN A 20 2.84 2.74 -14.92
CA GLN A 20 2.89 1.28 -14.83
C GLN A 20 4.33 0.85 -14.54
N GLY A 21 4.47 -0.07 -13.59
CA GLY A 21 5.75 -0.66 -13.21
C GLY A 21 6.35 -1.53 -14.32
N GLY A 22 7.64 -1.34 -14.56
CA GLY A 22 8.47 -2.22 -15.36
C GLY A 22 9.75 -2.53 -14.61
N TYR A 23 9.79 -3.68 -13.93
CA TYR A 23 11.01 -4.25 -13.36
C TYR A 23 11.79 -4.88 -14.51
N GLY A 24 12.71 -4.11 -15.11
CA GLY A 24 13.61 -4.59 -16.15
C GLY A 24 14.66 -5.53 -15.57
N ALA A 25 14.54 -6.82 -15.90
CA ALA A 25 15.54 -7.83 -15.62
C ALA A 25 16.87 -7.48 -16.31
N SER A 26 17.93 -7.33 -15.53
CA SER A 26 19.29 -7.08 -16.03
C SER A 26 19.93 -8.39 -16.50
N SER A 27 19.68 -8.79 -17.75
CA SER A 27 20.49 -9.80 -18.43
C SER A 27 21.70 -9.14 -19.09
N TYR A 28 22.89 -9.34 -18.55
CA TYR A 28 24.14 -8.95 -19.21
C TYR A 28 24.32 -9.78 -20.49
N THR A 29 24.39 -9.10 -21.63
CA THR A 29 24.97 -9.64 -22.87
C THR A 29 26.14 -8.72 -23.25
N PRO A 30 27.38 -9.22 -23.30
CA PRO A 30 28.50 -8.48 -23.88
C PRO A 30 28.55 -8.73 -25.39
N ASP A 31 29.06 -7.75 -26.12
CA ASP A 31 29.15 -7.63 -27.60
C ASP A 31 27.87 -7.20 -28.33
N GLU A 32 27.73 -5.88 -28.49
CA GLU A 32 27.59 -5.17 -29.78
C GLU A 32 27.32 -3.68 -29.50
N LEU A 33 28.21 -2.80 -29.96
CA LEU A 33 28.07 -1.34 -29.85
C LEU A 33 27.37 -0.80 -31.11
N PRO A 34 26.22 -0.11 -31.00
CA PRO A 34 25.79 0.83 -32.01
C PRO A 34 26.22 2.25 -31.60
N GLU A 35 26.99 2.91 -32.47
CA GLU A 35 27.22 4.34 -32.43
C GLU A 35 25.92 5.12 -32.66
N GLY A 36 25.72 6.20 -31.90
CA GLY A 36 24.76 7.26 -32.26
C GLY A 36 23.53 7.34 -31.36
N GLY A 37 23.65 8.13 -30.29
CA GLY A 37 22.52 8.59 -29.48
C GLY A 37 22.87 8.64 -28.00
N LEU A 38 23.31 9.79 -27.52
CA LEU A 38 23.46 10.09 -26.09
C LEU A 38 22.09 10.07 -25.41
N GLN A 39 21.51 8.88 -25.22
CA GLN A 39 20.57 8.66 -24.13
C GLN A 39 21.43 8.67 -22.88
N ALA A 40 21.57 9.86 -22.30
CA ALA A 40 22.23 10.07 -21.03
C ALA A 40 21.60 9.07 -20.04
N LYS A 41 22.37 8.02 -19.70
CA LYS A 41 22.07 7.18 -18.54
C LYS A 41 21.79 8.16 -17.40
N PRO A 42 20.67 8.01 -16.67
CA PRO A 42 20.35 8.94 -15.60
C PRO A 42 21.60 9.06 -14.70
N PRO A 43 22.02 10.29 -14.38
CA PRO A 43 23.24 10.51 -13.62
C PRO A 43 23.20 9.64 -12.36
N ARG A 44 24.32 8.99 -12.03
CA ARG A 44 24.40 8.25 -10.77
C ARG A 44 24.09 9.24 -9.67
N LEU A 45 23.05 8.96 -8.88
CA LEU A 45 22.60 9.82 -7.78
C LEU A 45 23.82 10.28 -6.96
N THR A 46 23.93 11.58 -6.72
CA THR A 46 24.94 12.13 -5.82
C THR A 46 24.75 11.56 -4.42
N GLU A 47 25.78 11.60 -3.58
CA GLU A 47 25.66 11.12 -2.19
C GLU A 47 24.58 11.90 -1.40
N GLU A 48 24.41 13.19 -1.70
CA GLU A 48 23.32 14.00 -1.14
C GLU A 48 21.95 13.55 -1.64
N GLU A 49 21.80 13.30 -2.95
CA GLU A 49 20.55 12.79 -3.53
C GLU A 49 20.19 11.42 -2.98
N LYS A 50 21.16 10.50 -2.84
CA LYS A 50 20.93 9.18 -2.23
C LYS A 50 20.44 9.31 -0.79
N LYS A 51 21.05 10.19 0.00
CA LYS A 51 20.65 10.44 1.39
C LYS A 51 19.22 10.96 1.47
N MET A 52 18.86 11.91 0.61
CA MET A 52 17.51 12.46 0.53
C MET A 52 16.49 11.41 0.08
N ASN A 53 16.83 10.62 -0.93
CA ASN A 53 15.97 9.54 -1.44
C ASN A 53 15.75 8.46 -0.37
N HIS A 54 16.80 8.08 0.36
CA HIS A 54 16.70 7.14 1.47
C HIS A 54 15.73 7.64 2.57
N ILE A 55 15.86 8.90 2.99
CA ILE A 55 14.96 9.51 3.99
C ILE A 55 13.51 9.54 3.47
N ALA A 56 13.30 9.92 2.21
CA ALA A 56 11.98 9.98 1.60
C ALA A 56 11.34 8.59 1.47
N SER A 57 12.09 7.61 0.98
CA SER A 57 11.66 6.22 0.82
C SER A 57 11.27 5.61 2.17
N GLU A 58 12.10 5.81 3.19
CA GLU A 58 11.84 5.28 4.52
C GLU A 58 10.65 5.98 5.21
N ARG A 59 10.47 7.29 5.00
CA ARG A 59 9.26 7.99 5.47
C ARG A 59 8.00 7.40 4.83
N LYS A 60 8.00 7.25 3.49
CA LYS A 60 6.88 6.64 2.76
C LYS A 60 6.61 5.21 3.25
N ARG A 61 7.67 4.41 3.47
CA ARG A 61 7.54 3.06 4.02
C ARG A 61 6.82 3.07 5.37
N ARG A 62 7.24 3.94 6.30
CA ARG A 62 6.62 4.06 7.62
C ARG A 62 5.19 4.57 7.58
N ASP A 63 4.89 5.53 6.71
CA ASP A 63 3.54 6.07 6.57
C ASP A 63 2.58 5.00 5.99
N ASN A 64 3.05 4.18 5.04
CA ASN A 64 2.29 3.03 4.55
C ASN A 64 2.01 1.98 5.63
N ILE A 65 3.01 1.64 6.46
CA ILE A 65 2.83 0.70 7.57
C ILE A 65 1.78 1.22 8.55
N ARG A 66 1.85 2.50 8.94
CA ARG A 66 0.85 3.10 9.84
C ARG A 66 -0.56 3.04 9.26
N ALA A 67 -0.72 3.39 7.98
CA ALA A 67 -2.00 3.32 7.31
C ALA A 67 -2.57 1.88 7.27
N GLN A 68 -1.72 0.86 7.20
CA GLN A 68 -2.14 -0.54 7.29
C GLN A 68 -2.58 -0.92 8.70
N PHE A 69 -1.89 -0.44 9.75
CA PHE A 69 -2.33 -0.62 11.14
C PHE A 69 -3.65 0.09 11.43
N ASP A 70 -3.87 1.30 10.88
CA ASP A 70 -5.14 2.01 11.01
C ASP A 70 -6.30 1.21 10.41
N ARG A 71 -6.09 0.61 9.23
CA ARG A 71 -7.08 -0.28 8.60
C ARG A 71 -7.34 -1.54 9.42
N LEU A 72 -6.28 -2.15 9.95
CA LEU A 72 -6.41 -3.35 10.78
C LEU A 72 -7.21 -3.06 12.07
N ALA A 73 -6.91 -1.93 12.72
CA ALA A 73 -7.62 -1.47 13.92
C ALA A 73 -9.12 -1.20 13.67
N ALA A 74 -9.50 -0.76 12.46
CA ALA A 74 -10.89 -0.54 12.08
C ALA A 74 -11.68 -1.85 11.81
N ILE A 75 -10.99 -2.96 11.50
CA ILE A 75 -11.64 -4.26 11.25
C ILE A 75 -11.87 -5.02 12.57
N ILE A 76 -10.95 -4.86 13.53
CA ILE A 76 -10.97 -5.62 14.77
C ILE A 76 -11.89 -4.96 15.79
N PRO A 77 -12.92 -5.66 16.29
CA PRO A 77 -13.85 -5.11 17.27
C PRO A 77 -13.13 -4.60 18.53
N GLY A 78 -13.42 -3.36 18.91
CA GLY A 78 -12.86 -2.73 20.12
C GLY A 78 -11.44 -2.14 19.96
N CYS A 79 -10.86 -2.18 18.76
CA CYS A 79 -9.56 -1.57 18.47
C CYS A 79 -9.64 -0.21 17.77
N GLU A 80 -10.84 0.31 17.50
CA GLU A 80 -11.03 1.63 16.90
C GLU A 80 -10.36 2.73 17.73
N GLY A 81 -9.55 3.57 17.08
CA GLY A 81 -8.79 4.63 17.75
C GLY A 81 -7.56 4.15 18.56
N GLN A 82 -7.28 2.84 18.62
CA GLN A 82 -6.10 2.28 19.30
C GLN A 82 -4.86 2.10 18.40
N ALA A 83 -4.83 2.76 17.24
CA ALA A 83 -3.76 2.67 16.22
C ALA A 83 -2.32 2.85 16.73
N ARG A 84 -2.14 3.39 17.93
CA ARG A 84 -0.83 3.64 18.56
C ARG A 84 -0.22 2.42 19.25
N SER A 85 -0.99 1.35 19.51
CA SER A 85 -0.50 0.15 20.19
C SER A 85 -0.39 -1.02 19.20
N GLU A 86 0.67 -1.02 18.39
CA GLU A 86 0.90 -2.03 17.34
C GLU A 86 0.81 -3.47 17.88
N GLY A 87 1.47 -3.75 19.02
CA GLY A 87 1.46 -5.09 19.63
C GLY A 87 0.07 -5.54 20.10
N LEU A 88 -0.74 -4.62 20.65
CA LEU A 88 -2.11 -4.93 21.06
C LEU A 88 -2.98 -5.25 19.85
N ILE A 89 -2.88 -4.46 18.78
CA ILE A 89 -3.63 -4.67 17.54
C ILE A 89 -3.31 -6.04 16.96
N LEU A 90 -2.02 -6.41 16.88
CA LEU A 90 -1.62 -7.72 16.36
C LEU A 90 -2.15 -8.87 17.21
N SER A 91 -2.06 -8.76 18.54
CA SER A 91 -2.61 -9.77 19.45
C SER A 91 -4.12 -9.94 19.24
N LYS A 92 -4.86 -8.82 19.22
CA LYS A 92 -6.31 -8.83 19.00
C LYS A 92 -6.71 -9.31 17.61
N ALA A 93 -5.87 -9.08 16.60
CA ALA A 93 -6.08 -9.60 15.24
C ALA A 93 -6.06 -11.12 15.22
N VAL A 94 -5.10 -11.73 15.92
CA VAL A 94 -4.98 -13.19 16.03
C VAL A 94 -6.19 -13.76 16.78
N ASP A 95 -6.54 -13.18 17.93
CA ASP A 95 -7.71 -13.59 18.70
C ASP A 95 -9.00 -13.53 17.85
N PHE A 96 -9.18 -12.42 17.13
CA PHE A 96 -10.36 -12.23 16.29
C PHE A 96 -10.40 -13.20 15.11
N SER A 97 -9.25 -13.51 14.50
CA SER A 97 -9.16 -14.52 13.44
C SER A 97 -9.58 -15.90 13.95
N GLN A 98 -9.16 -16.30 15.16
CA GLN A 98 -9.56 -17.57 15.76
C GLN A 98 -11.06 -17.60 16.04
N TYR A 99 -11.59 -16.52 16.63
CA TYR A 99 -13.02 -16.35 16.86
C TYR A 99 -13.84 -16.48 15.56
N LEU A 100 -13.38 -15.88 14.45
CA LEU A 100 -14.09 -15.97 13.16
C LEU A 100 -14.11 -17.40 12.60
N ILE A 101 -13.07 -18.20 12.84
CA ILE A 101 -13.02 -19.62 12.44
C ILE A 101 -14.02 -20.42 13.28
N GLU A 102 -14.00 -20.27 14.60
CA GLU A 102 -14.96 -20.94 15.49
C GLU A 102 -16.39 -20.54 15.13
N ARG A 103 -16.64 -19.25 14.91
CA ARG A 103 -17.95 -18.74 14.53
C ARG A 103 -18.41 -19.30 13.19
N ARG A 104 -17.50 -19.52 12.24
CA ARG A 104 -17.82 -20.21 10.98
C ARG A 104 -18.33 -21.63 11.27
N TYR A 105 -17.60 -22.43 12.04
CA TYR A 105 -18.00 -23.80 12.35
C TYR A 105 -19.35 -23.88 13.07
N GLU A 106 -19.60 -22.98 14.01
CA GLU A 106 -20.91 -22.87 14.68
C GLU A 106 -22.05 -22.61 13.68
N LEU A 107 -21.84 -21.67 12.73
CA LEU A 107 -22.84 -21.32 11.75
C LEU A 107 -23.07 -22.45 10.74
N VAL A 108 -22.01 -23.13 10.30
CA VAL A 108 -22.10 -24.31 9.44
C VAL A 108 -22.93 -25.40 10.12
N SER A 109 -22.59 -25.74 11.38
CA SER A 109 -23.32 -26.73 12.17
C SER A 109 -24.80 -26.38 12.34
N GLN A 110 -25.12 -25.10 12.58
CA GLN A 110 -26.50 -24.62 12.67
C GLN A 110 -27.27 -24.78 11.35
N ILE A 111 -26.65 -24.46 10.21
CA ILE A 111 -27.28 -24.60 8.90
C ILE A 111 -27.62 -26.08 8.63
N GLU A 112 -26.68 -26.98 8.93
CA GLU A 112 -26.87 -28.42 8.75
C GLU A 112 -27.94 -29.00 9.67
N ALA A 113 -27.97 -28.56 10.93
CA ALA A 113 -29.01 -28.97 11.89
C ALA A 113 -30.41 -28.55 11.43
N LEU A 114 -30.53 -27.44 10.69
CA LEU A 114 -31.76 -26.97 10.07
C LEU A 114 -32.07 -27.66 8.72
N GLY A 115 -31.24 -28.62 8.29
CA GLY A 115 -31.39 -29.35 7.04
C GLY A 115 -30.83 -28.64 5.80
N GLY A 116 -30.10 -27.53 5.98
CA GLY A 116 -29.39 -26.85 4.91
C GLY A 116 -28.09 -27.57 4.52
N THR A 117 -27.65 -27.38 3.28
CA THR A 117 -26.36 -27.92 2.81
C THR A 117 -25.34 -26.79 2.69
N VAL A 118 -24.17 -26.99 3.30
CA VAL A 118 -23.04 -26.05 3.22
C VAL A 118 -21.98 -26.61 2.27
N ARG A 119 -21.37 -25.71 1.49
CA ARG A 119 -20.23 -26.02 0.62
C ARG A 119 -19.03 -26.53 1.43
N GLU A 120 -18.30 -27.48 0.87
CA GLU A 120 -17.21 -28.18 1.56
C GLU A 120 -16.07 -27.25 2.00
N ASP A 121 -15.75 -26.24 1.18
CA ASP A 121 -14.68 -25.27 1.46
C ASP A 121 -14.92 -24.38 2.69
N LEU A 122 -16.14 -24.38 3.22
CA LEU A 122 -16.50 -23.64 4.43
C LEU A 122 -16.47 -24.49 5.70
N ARG A 123 -16.20 -25.81 5.57
CA ARG A 123 -16.10 -26.76 6.67
C ARG A 123 -14.68 -26.91 7.23
N GLU A 124 -13.69 -26.42 6.48
CA GLU A 124 -12.26 -26.38 6.80
C GLU A 124 -11.82 -24.96 7.24
#